data_AF-A0A0Q9NVJ9-F1
#
_entry.id   AF-A0A0Q9NVJ9-F1
#
_cell.length_a   1.000
_cell.length_b   1.000
_cell.length_c   1.000
_cell.angle_alpha   90.00
_cell.angle_beta   90.00
_cell.angle_gamma   90.00
#
_symmetry.space_group_name_H-M   'P 1'
#
loop_
_entity.id
_entity.type
_entity.pdbx_description
1 polymer ?
#
loop_
_entity_poly.entity_id
_entity_poly.type
_entity_poly.pdbx_seq_one_letter_code
_entity_poly.pdbx_strand_id
1 'polypeptide(L)'
;MVGSSGQPARRTVIGAALAGLAVAVTEAYTGASRGPAPVSLAAGSGSAGAGPAAAAGPSAGAGSVGVGEPRLAKLQGEAVAKRRPRPVLEGFLGQHASTARQRKVDVYVNATVGSIRIRAYRIGHYGGEGQRLVWTSGPVTTIRQRPYKLQRKTRMVSCPWKVTTTVDTTGWPDGFYYLALRGGAAREHRIPLVVESGSVTGKAVLVFNDCTMQAYNAWGGYSLYAGPGRAKSARSYKVSFDRPYRNFEEVEKRNAPLVRAAEAIDDPHLELAYTTEARITGNSSLVNGAAAVIFSAHSEYWSPGLRRTVERARDRGTNIVFFGANNVYWRTRLEPSARGKNRILVCYRNAKLDPYRTKRPAAVTTQWRQGPAARPESTLTGSVYGDLHATGTFTVSDPGFFAFAGTGAVRGATYAGLTSGETDRVFPAGKHRRFTYPKNLHIFAHSPQSGQHARHGWSDSTFYTVPSGAGVVNMGTLDWLQALGDAAVPARSRAFALRVTQNIIREAGHGRLGQRGVRPGPWHRATDGVRAGRQGPTPA
;
A
#
# COMPACT_ATOMS: atom_id res chain seq x y z
N MET A 1 59.29 42.76 19.03
CA MET A 1 58.28 42.58 20.09
C MET A 1 57.40 41.41 19.67
N VAL A 2 57.67 40.12 19.97
CA VAL A 2 57.80 39.42 21.29
C VAL A 2 56.71 39.88 22.25
N GLY A 3 55.84 39.08 22.87
CA GLY A 3 55.63 37.63 23.01
C GLY A 3 54.40 37.46 23.94
N SER A 4 53.55 36.45 23.74
CA SER A 4 53.43 35.25 24.59
C SER A 4 52.64 35.38 25.92
N SER A 5 51.70 34.43 26.05
CA SER A 5 51.34 33.60 27.22
C SER A 5 50.51 34.14 28.38
N GLY A 6 49.52 33.33 28.77
CA GLY A 6 49.14 33.16 30.19
C GLY A 6 47.68 32.79 30.44
N GLN A 7 47.33 31.50 30.43
CA GLN A 7 46.27 31.01 31.32
C GLN A 7 46.81 30.94 32.76
N PRO A 8 45.92 30.98 33.76
CA PRO A 8 45.83 29.81 34.63
C PRO A 8 44.41 29.44 35.07
N ALA A 9 44.23 28.14 35.32
CA ALA A 9 43.14 27.55 36.08
C ALA A 9 43.57 27.33 37.54
N ARG A 10 42.61 27.39 38.51
CA ARG A 10 42.56 26.82 39.90
C ARG A 10 41.58 27.69 40.72
N ARG A 11 40.76 27.26 41.71
CA ARG A 11 40.41 25.99 42.37
C ARG A 11 39.39 26.33 43.50
N THR A 12 38.42 25.44 43.80
CA THR A 12 37.75 25.20 45.13
C THR A 12 36.73 26.30 45.60
N VAL A 13 35.53 26.07 46.18
CA VAL A 13 35.15 25.32 47.41
C VAL A 13 33.61 25.10 47.50
N ILE A 14 33.22 23.85 47.80
CA ILE A 14 32.20 23.28 48.72
C ILE A 14 30.82 23.95 48.94
N GLY A 15 29.76 23.14 48.78
CA GLY A 15 28.47 23.23 49.49
C GLY A 15 27.63 21.97 49.22
N ALA A 16 27.45 21.12 50.22
CA ALA A 16 26.78 19.82 50.15
C ALA A 16 25.35 19.81 50.76
N ALA A 17 24.68 18.66 50.57
CA ALA A 17 23.40 18.15 51.13
C ALA A 17 22.14 18.40 50.26
N LEU A 18 21.53 17.40 49.59
CA LEU A 18 20.90 16.10 49.96
C LEU A 18 19.44 16.20 50.44
N ALA A 19 18.53 15.73 49.58
CA ALA A 19 17.36 14.85 49.81
C ALA A 19 16.58 14.82 48.48
N GLY A 20 16.09 13.72 47.88
CA GLY A 20 15.92 12.33 48.27
C GLY A 20 14.68 11.83 47.53
N LEU A 21 14.81 10.84 46.64
CA LEU A 21 13.91 9.68 46.42
C LEU A 21 14.21 9.03 45.07
N ALA A 22 14.73 7.81 45.12
CA ALA A 22 14.73 6.86 44.03
C ALA A 22 13.79 5.71 44.44
N VAL A 23 12.85 5.35 43.57
CA VAL A 23 12.08 4.12 43.68
C VAL A 23 12.57 3.18 42.59
N ALA A 24 13.22 2.11 43.00
CA ALA A 24 13.45 0.91 42.22
C ALA A 24 12.39 -0.12 42.63
N VAL A 25 11.72 -0.74 41.65
CA VAL A 25 10.97 -1.98 41.86
C VAL A 25 11.47 -3.00 40.85
N THR A 26 12.25 -3.93 41.36
CA THR A 26 12.47 -5.27 40.84
C THR A 26 11.31 -6.15 41.26
N GLU A 27 10.72 -6.91 40.34
CA GLU A 27 10.02 -8.15 40.70
C GLU A 27 10.49 -9.31 39.82
N ALA A 28 10.78 -10.39 40.53
CA ALA A 28 11.28 -11.66 40.05
C ALA A 28 10.14 -12.53 39.51
N TYR A 29 10.46 -13.39 38.53
CA TYR A 29 9.66 -14.56 38.18
C TYR A 29 10.57 -15.78 38.17
N THR A 30 10.56 -16.54 39.27
CA THR A 30 10.76 -17.99 39.30
C THR A 30 9.35 -18.59 39.35
N GLY A 31 8.92 -19.59 38.60
CA GLY A 31 9.61 -20.77 38.08
C GLY A 31 9.05 -22.00 38.82
N ALA A 32 7.92 -22.56 38.37
CA ALA A 32 7.48 -23.89 38.79
C ALA A 32 6.69 -24.60 37.68
N SER A 33 7.32 -25.66 37.20
CA SER A 33 6.91 -26.66 36.22
C SER A 33 5.91 -27.68 36.78
N ARG A 34 4.85 -27.99 36.03
CA ARG A 34 4.19 -29.32 36.07
C ARG A 34 3.70 -29.69 34.66
N GLY A 35 4.30 -30.75 34.12
CA GLY A 35 3.82 -31.50 32.94
C GLY A 35 2.80 -32.58 33.33
N PRO A 36 2.37 -33.41 32.36
CA PRO A 36 0.97 -33.78 32.17
C PRO A 36 0.59 -35.19 32.67
N ALA A 37 -0.71 -35.48 32.75
CA ALA A 37 -1.23 -36.85 32.77
C ALA A 37 -2.57 -36.96 32.01
N PRO A 38 -2.87 -38.14 31.43
CA PRO A 38 -3.85 -38.34 30.34
C PRO A 38 -5.18 -38.90 30.85
N VAL A 39 -6.27 -38.76 30.07
CA VAL A 39 -7.44 -39.66 30.19
C VAL A 39 -8.02 -39.98 28.81
N SER A 40 -8.32 -41.26 28.68
CA SER A 40 -8.64 -42.11 27.52
C SER A 40 -9.82 -41.74 26.63
N LEU A 41 -9.69 -42.22 25.40
CA LEU A 41 -10.75 -42.53 24.44
C LEU A 41 -11.74 -43.55 25.01
N ALA A 42 -13.04 -43.32 24.80
CA ALA A 42 -14.04 -44.36 24.75
C ALA A 42 -14.86 -44.17 23.47
N ALA A 43 -14.76 -45.15 22.57
CA ALA A 43 -15.61 -45.31 21.42
C ALA A 43 -16.93 -45.98 21.87
N GLY A 44 -18.05 -45.41 21.45
CA GLY A 44 -19.39 -46.00 21.61
C GLY A 44 -20.16 -45.86 20.31
N SER A 45 -20.43 -46.99 19.68
CA SER A 45 -21.30 -47.20 18.53
C SER A 45 -22.79 -47.13 18.92
N GLY A 46 -23.67 -46.71 18.00
CA GLY A 46 -25.09 -47.06 18.07
C GLY A 46 -26.12 -46.02 17.61
N SER A 47 -26.60 -46.21 16.37
CA SER A 47 -27.99 -46.08 15.86
C SER A 47 -28.84 -44.81 16.02
N ALA A 48 -29.18 -44.25 14.84
CA ALA A 48 -30.50 -43.90 14.31
C ALA A 48 -31.65 -43.47 15.25
N GLY A 49 -32.20 -42.28 14.98
CA GLY A 49 -33.54 -41.85 15.40
C GLY A 49 -34.01 -40.68 14.54
N ALA A 50 -35.13 -40.85 13.84
CA ALA A 50 -35.73 -39.88 12.93
C ALA A 50 -36.79 -39.00 13.61
N GLY A 51 -36.81 -37.71 13.25
CA GLY A 51 -37.94 -36.76 13.34
C GLY A 51 -38.29 -36.19 14.74
N PRO A 52 -39.03 -35.05 14.84
CA PRO A 52 -39.82 -34.39 13.79
C PRO A 52 -39.49 -32.90 13.54
N ALA A 53 -40.04 -32.39 12.44
CA ALA A 53 -40.00 -31.01 12.00
C ALA A 53 -40.74 -30.05 12.95
N ALA A 54 -40.20 -28.85 13.14
CA ALA A 54 -40.89 -27.72 13.75
C ALA A 54 -40.61 -26.42 12.99
N ALA A 55 -41.69 -25.68 12.75
CA ALA A 55 -41.84 -24.57 11.82
C ALA A 55 -41.02 -23.32 12.16
N ALA A 56 -40.46 -22.68 11.12
CA ALA A 56 -39.90 -21.33 11.20
C ALA A 56 -40.90 -20.31 10.62
N GLY A 57 -41.37 -19.41 11.48
CA GLY A 57 -42.05 -18.16 11.11
C GLY A 57 -41.08 -17.09 10.59
N PRO A 58 -41.57 -15.93 10.11
CA PRO A 58 -41.25 -15.44 8.78
C PRO A 58 -39.95 -14.64 8.70
N SER A 59 -39.13 -14.97 7.70
CA SER A 59 -37.99 -14.14 7.27
C SER A 59 -38.49 -12.87 6.57
N ALA A 60 -38.16 -11.71 7.13
CA ALA A 60 -38.34 -10.43 6.46
C ALA A 60 -37.38 -10.32 5.26
N GLY A 61 -37.92 -10.58 4.07
CA GLY A 61 -37.56 -10.02 2.77
C GLY A 61 -36.08 -9.73 2.48
N ALA A 62 -35.33 -10.75 2.05
CA ALA A 62 -34.20 -10.55 1.17
C ALA A 62 -34.73 -10.10 -0.21
N GLY A 63 -34.90 -8.79 -0.39
CA GLY A 63 -35.18 -8.22 -1.70
C GLY A 63 -34.01 -8.51 -2.64
N SER A 64 -34.29 -9.23 -3.72
CA SER A 64 -33.38 -9.46 -4.83
C SER A 64 -32.92 -8.12 -5.42
N VAL A 65 -31.70 -7.69 -5.06
CA VAL A 65 -31.09 -6.51 -5.68
C VAL A 65 -30.41 -6.97 -6.97
N GLY A 66 -30.91 -6.43 -8.07
CA GLY A 66 -30.61 -6.83 -9.44
C GLY A 66 -29.13 -6.86 -9.81
N VAL A 67 -28.86 -7.77 -10.75
CA VAL A 67 -27.61 -8.03 -11.46
C VAL A 67 -27.26 -6.85 -12.37
N GLY A 68 -25.98 -6.44 -12.37
CA GLY A 68 -25.31 -5.67 -13.44
C GLY A 68 -25.65 -4.17 -13.55
N GLU A 69 -24.93 -3.29 -12.86
CA GLU A 69 -24.69 -1.94 -13.42
C GLU A 69 -23.46 -2.04 -14.35
N PRO A 70 -23.56 -1.67 -15.63
CA PRO A 70 -22.48 -1.85 -16.60
C PRO A 70 -21.21 -1.07 -16.21
N ARG A 71 -20.07 -1.56 -16.71
CA ARG A 71 -18.72 -1.01 -16.53
C ARG A 71 -18.71 0.52 -16.36
N LEU A 72 -18.04 0.96 -15.30
CA LEU A 72 -17.70 2.35 -14.97
C LEU A 72 -17.42 3.17 -16.23
N ALA A 73 -18.36 4.06 -16.58
CA ALA A 73 -18.17 5.01 -17.66
C ALA A 73 -16.89 5.83 -17.39
N LYS A 74 -15.94 5.79 -18.34
CA LYS A 74 -14.82 6.73 -18.36
C LYS A 74 -15.42 8.13 -18.36
N LEU A 75 -14.98 8.99 -17.43
CA LEU A 75 -15.27 10.42 -17.47
C LEU A 75 -14.61 11.00 -18.73
N GLN A 76 -15.34 11.00 -19.85
CA GLN A 76 -14.95 11.73 -21.05
C GLN A 76 -14.99 13.23 -20.75
N GLY A 77 -13.97 13.96 -21.21
CA GLY A 77 -13.92 15.40 -21.12
C GLY A 77 -14.99 16.01 -22.03
N GLU A 78 -16.04 16.57 -21.45
CA GLU A 78 -17.03 17.35 -22.19
C GLU A 78 -16.51 18.76 -22.45
N ALA A 79 -16.76 19.23 -23.68
CA ALA A 79 -16.48 20.59 -24.14
C ALA A 79 -17.17 21.67 -23.28
N VAL A 80 -16.52 22.84 -23.19
CA VAL A 80 -16.90 23.95 -22.31
C VAL A 80 -18.02 24.78 -22.94
N ALA A 81 -19.27 24.36 -22.73
CA ALA A 81 -20.41 25.29 -22.74
C ALA A 81 -20.54 25.92 -21.35
N LYS A 82 -21.00 27.19 -21.27
CA LYS A 82 -21.21 27.96 -20.02
C LYS A 82 -22.18 27.23 -19.06
N ARG A 83 -21.68 26.26 -18.29
CA ARG A 83 -22.47 25.52 -17.30
C ARG A 83 -22.66 26.37 -16.06
N ARG A 84 -23.91 26.44 -15.59
CA ARG A 84 -24.21 26.80 -14.19
C ARG A 84 -23.26 26.01 -13.27
N PRO A 85 -22.67 26.62 -12.23
CA PRO A 85 -21.79 25.91 -11.32
C PRO A 85 -22.56 24.73 -10.72
N ARG A 86 -22.03 23.52 -10.91
CA ARG A 86 -22.67 22.31 -10.37
C ARG A 86 -22.70 22.39 -8.84
N PRO A 87 -23.73 21.82 -8.18
CA PRO A 87 -23.75 21.72 -6.73
C PRO A 87 -22.50 21.02 -6.19
N VAL A 88 -22.00 21.50 -5.06
CA VAL A 88 -20.88 20.86 -4.35
C VAL A 88 -21.40 19.60 -3.66
N LEU A 89 -20.66 18.51 -3.79
CA LEU A 89 -20.84 17.28 -3.02
C LEU A 89 -19.49 16.61 -2.85
N GLU A 90 -19.04 16.50 -1.62
CA GLU A 90 -17.73 15.95 -1.28
C GLU A 90 -17.72 15.44 0.16
N GLY A 91 -16.90 14.44 0.43
CA GLY A 91 -16.82 13.85 1.76
C GLY A 91 -15.60 13.00 2.03
N PHE A 92 -15.43 12.64 3.30
CA PHE A 92 -14.37 11.78 3.80
C PHE A 92 -14.81 11.00 5.05
N LEU A 93 -14.00 10.03 5.46
CA LEU A 93 -14.23 9.23 6.68
C LEU A 93 -13.53 9.83 7.90
N GLY A 94 -14.19 9.78 9.06
CA GLY A 94 -13.60 10.19 10.34
C GLY A 94 -12.45 9.30 10.80
N GLN A 95 -12.56 8.02 10.48
CA GLN A 95 -11.54 7.00 10.67
C GLN A 95 -10.58 7.00 9.47
N HIS A 96 -9.52 6.18 9.55
CA HIS A 96 -8.77 5.80 8.34
C HIS A 96 -9.74 5.23 7.29
N ALA A 97 -9.26 4.97 6.07
CA ALA A 97 -10.06 4.22 5.09
C ALA A 97 -10.26 2.76 5.54
N SER A 98 -10.62 2.52 6.80
CA SER A 98 -10.74 1.25 7.51
C SER A 98 -11.81 1.37 8.60
N THR A 99 -12.71 0.39 8.70
CA THR A 99 -13.73 0.32 9.78
C THR A 99 -13.16 0.01 11.17
N ALA A 100 -11.91 -0.47 11.26
CA ALA A 100 -11.37 -1.11 12.46
C ALA A 100 -12.38 -2.12 13.07
N ARG A 101 -12.15 -2.59 14.32
CA ARG A 101 -13.04 -3.57 14.97
C ARG A 101 -14.46 -3.05 15.28
N GLN A 102 -14.68 -1.74 15.20
CA GLN A 102 -15.96 -1.13 15.58
C GLN A 102 -17.04 -1.30 14.50
N ARG A 103 -16.67 -1.69 13.27
CA ARG A 103 -17.58 -1.88 12.13
C ARG A 103 -18.49 -0.67 11.84
N LYS A 104 -18.16 0.52 12.35
CA LYS A 104 -18.87 1.78 12.12
C LYS A 104 -17.90 2.81 11.60
N VAL A 105 -18.31 3.60 10.61
CA VAL A 105 -17.52 4.69 10.05
C VAL A 105 -18.32 5.97 9.97
N ASP A 106 -17.73 7.05 10.49
CA ASP A 106 -18.34 8.37 10.42
C ASP A 106 -18.05 8.98 9.06
N VAL A 107 -19.10 9.47 8.41
CA VAL A 107 -19.04 10.12 7.11
C VAL A 107 -19.26 11.63 7.30
N TYR A 108 -18.30 12.41 6.83
CA TYR A 108 -18.33 13.86 6.83
C TYR A 108 -18.63 14.32 5.41
N VAL A 109 -19.75 15.03 5.22
CA VAL A 109 -20.18 15.51 3.92
C VAL A 109 -20.33 17.03 3.96
N ASN A 110 -19.76 17.69 2.95
CA ASN A 110 -20.06 19.06 2.59
C ASN A 110 -20.85 19.04 1.29
N ALA A 111 -22.05 19.62 1.31
CA ALA A 111 -22.87 19.69 0.11
C ALA A 111 -23.69 20.98 0.04
N THR A 112 -24.01 21.42 -1.18
CA THR A 112 -25.03 22.46 -1.42
C THR A 112 -26.38 21.87 -1.80
N VAL A 113 -26.47 20.56 -2.00
CA VAL A 113 -27.75 19.84 -2.06
C VAL A 113 -28.22 19.53 -0.64
N GLY A 114 -29.54 19.60 -0.38
CA GLY A 114 -30.10 19.42 0.96
C GLY A 114 -30.23 17.96 1.41
N SER A 115 -30.22 17.01 0.47
CA SER A 115 -30.28 15.59 0.77
C SER A 115 -29.49 14.78 -0.27
N ILE A 116 -28.90 13.68 0.20
CA ILE A 116 -28.19 12.70 -0.61
C ILE A 116 -28.63 11.28 -0.28
N ARG A 117 -28.21 10.32 -1.11
CA ARG A 117 -28.11 8.91 -0.75
C ARG A 117 -26.65 8.47 -0.81
N ILE A 118 -26.31 7.55 0.07
CA ILE A 118 -25.00 6.88 0.11
C ILE A 118 -25.21 5.44 -0.35
N ARG A 119 -24.47 5.04 -1.38
CA ARG A 119 -24.40 3.64 -1.81
C ARG A 119 -23.02 3.09 -1.48
N ALA A 120 -22.96 1.88 -0.95
CA ALA A 120 -21.69 1.19 -0.71
C ALA A 120 -21.50 0.06 -1.73
N TYR A 121 -20.39 0.12 -2.45
CA TYR A 121 -20.00 -0.90 -3.41
C TYR A 121 -18.77 -1.63 -2.90
N ARG A 122 -18.83 -2.96 -2.80
CA ARG A 122 -17.67 -3.82 -2.55
C ARG A 122 -16.95 -4.05 -3.88
N ILE A 123 -15.66 -3.77 -3.94
CA ILE A 123 -14.78 -4.10 -5.06
C ILE A 123 -14.41 -5.58 -4.92
N GLY A 124 -14.49 -6.34 -6.02
CA GLY A 124 -14.27 -7.79 -6.00
C GLY A 124 -14.41 -8.42 -7.37
N HIS A 125 -14.19 -9.73 -7.50
CA HIS A 125 -14.27 -10.40 -8.81
C HIS A 125 -15.69 -10.47 -9.36
N TYR A 126 -16.64 -11.03 -8.59
CA TYR A 126 -18.07 -11.17 -8.93
C TYR A 126 -18.34 -11.65 -10.37
N GLY A 127 -17.70 -12.75 -10.78
CA GLY A 127 -17.86 -13.29 -12.14
C GLY A 127 -17.39 -12.34 -13.25
N GLY A 128 -16.56 -11.36 -12.94
CA GLY A 128 -16.06 -10.35 -13.90
C GLY A 128 -16.72 -8.98 -13.80
N GLU A 129 -17.81 -8.82 -13.04
CA GLU A 129 -18.49 -7.52 -12.85
C GLU A 129 -17.62 -6.49 -12.12
N GLY A 130 -16.68 -6.96 -11.30
CA GLY A 130 -15.64 -6.10 -10.73
C GLY A 130 -16.05 -5.31 -9.48
N GLN A 131 -17.35 -5.31 -9.14
CA GLN A 131 -17.91 -4.75 -7.90
C GLN A 131 -19.36 -5.21 -7.67
N ARG A 132 -19.86 -5.07 -6.45
CA ARG A 132 -21.26 -5.34 -6.07
C ARG A 132 -21.80 -4.25 -5.16
N LEU A 133 -23.02 -3.76 -5.43
CA LEU A 133 -23.75 -2.92 -4.48
C LEU A 133 -24.13 -3.77 -3.26
N VAL A 134 -23.68 -3.38 -2.07
CA VAL A 134 -23.97 -4.13 -0.82
C VAL A 134 -24.97 -3.44 0.08
N TRP A 135 -25.13 -2.12 -0.08
CA TRP A 135 -25.94 -1.32 0.82
C TRP A 135 -26.31 0.03 0.20
N THR A 136 -27.49 0.52 0.54
CA THR A 136 -27.98 1.86 0.20
C THR A 136 -28.61 2.50 1.42
N SER A 137 -28.27 3.75 1.72
CA SER A 137 -28.88 4.51 2.81
C SER A 137 -30.31 4.94 2.49
N GLY A 138 -31.08 5.23 3.53
CA GLY A 138 -32.18 6.20 3.43
C GLY A 138 -31.68 7.59 3.01
N PRO A 139 -32.57 8.57 2.79
CA PRO A 139 -32.17 9.95 2.57
C PRO A 139 -31.31 10.47 3.73
N VAL A 140 -30.16 11.07 3.43
CA VAL A 140 -29.25 11.68 4.41
C VAL A 140 -29.30 13.19 4.20
N THR A 141 -29.75 13.93 5.22
CA THR A 141 -29.74 15.40 5.20
C THR A 141 -28.31 15.91 5.19
N THR A 142 -28.02 16.84 4.29
CA THR A 142 -26.70 17.42 4.13
C THR A 142 -26.73 18.92 4.27
N ILE A 143 -25.64 19.48 4.76
CA ILE A 143 -25.46 20.93 4.93
C ILE A 143 -24.17 21.38 4.26
N ARG A 144 -24.10 22.68 3.99
CA ARG A 144 -22.84 23.32 3.66
C ARG A 144 -21.99 23.41 4.94
N GLN A 145 -20.87 22.70 4.96
CA GLN A 145 -19.97 22.69 6.10
C GLN A 145 -19.10 23.95 6.11
N ARG A 146 -18.42 24.19 7.25
CA ARG A 146 -17.43 25.27 7.37
C ARG A 146 -16.31 25.10 6.33
N PRO A 147 -15.71 26.20 5.83
CA PRO A 147 -14.53 26.13 4.98
C PRO A 147 -13.39 25.33 5.62
N TYR A 148 -12.52 24.77 4.78
CA TYR A 148 -11.32 24.08 5.27
C TYR A 148 -10.38 25.05 6.00
N LYS A 149 -9.53 24.51 6.88
CA LYS A 149 -8.45 25.25 7.54
C LYS A 149 -7.13 24.98 6.82
N LEU A 150 -6.41 26.04 6.48
CA LEU A 150 -5.04 25.98 5.96
C LEU A 150 -4.04 26.35 7.06
N GLN A 151 -3.19 25.41 7.44
CA GLN A 151 -2.05 25.67 8.31
C GLN A 151 -0.88 26.20 7.48
N ARG A 152 -0.66 27.51 7.49
CA ARG A 152 0.28 28.19 6.58
C ARG A 152 1.72 27.66 6.64
N LYS A 153 2.27 27.39 7.83
CA LYS A 153 3.66 26.93 8.02
C LYS A 153 3.95 25.58 7.35
N THR A 154 2.99 24.66 7.40
CA THR A 154 3.11 23.30 6.84
C THR A 154 2.38 23.14 5.51
N ARG A 155 1.59 24.16 5.13
CA ARG A 155 0.66 24.21 4.01
C ARG A 155 -0.29 23.01 4.01
N MET A 156 -0.72 22.61 5.21
CA MET A 156 -1.63 21.49 5.40
C MET A 156 -3.07 21.97 5.38
N VAL A 157 -3.88 21.32 4.57
CA VAL A 157 -5.33 21.50 4.54
C VAL A 157 -6.01 20.43 5.38
N SER A 158 -7.02 20.83 6.15
CA SER A 158 -7.88 19.93 6.94
C SER A 158 -9.29 20.48 7.08
N CYS A 159 -10.28 19.62 7.22
CA CYS A 159 -11.69 20.02 7.33
C CYS A 159 -12.15 20.00 8.80
N PRO A 160 -12.61 21.13 9.37
CA PRO A 160 -13.25 21.16 10.68
C PRO A 160 -14.75 20.83 10.59
N TRP A 161 -15.11 19.88 9.72
CA TRP A 161 -16.51 19.50 9.48
C TRP A 161 -17.05 18.67 10.63
N LYS A 162 -18.37 18.73 10.82
CA LYS A 162 -19.10 17.86 11.76
C LYS A 162 -19.49 16.56 11.06
N VAL A 163 -19.66 15.49 11.84
CA VAL A 163 -20.20 14.22 11.34
C VAL A 163 -21.56 14.49 10.70
N THR A 164 -21.79 13.93 9.51
CA THR A 164 -23.07 14.02 8.81
C THR A 164 -23.94 12.81 9.10
N THR A 165 -23.34 11.62 9.03
CA THR A 165 -23.98 10.35 9.36
C THR A 165 -22.90 9.33 9.73
N THR A 166 -23.30 8.23 10.36
CA THR A 166 -22.46 7.05 10.57
C THR A 166 -23.00 5.91 9.72
N VAL A 167 -22.11 5.16 9.07
CA VAL A 167 -22.44 3.95 8.31
C VAL A 167 -22.03 2.73 9.14
N ASP A 168 -22.98 1.84 9.40
CA ASP A 168 -22.73 0.54 10.01
C ASP A 168 -22.42 -0.49 8.93
N THR A 169 -21.27 -1.13 9.08
CA THR A 169 -20.72 -2.17 8.17
C THR A 169 -20.80 -3.55 8.80
N THR A 170 -21.52 -3.70 9.91
CA THR A 170 -21.79 -5.01 10.52
C THR A 170 -22.49 -5.91 9.49
N GLY A 171 -21.99 -7.14 9.37
CA GLY A 171 -22.46 -8.11 8.37
C GLY A 171 -21.92 -7.89 6.94
N TRP A 172 -21.18 -6.82 6.68
CA TRP A 172 -20.52 -6.66 5.38
C TRP A 172 -19.31 -7.59 5.30
N PRO A 173 -19.11 -8.30 4.16
CA PRO A 173 -17.90 -9.07 3.95
C PRO A 173 -16.64 -8.20 4.09
N ASP A 174 -15.54 -8.76 4.61
CA ASP A 174 -14.27 -8.04 4.58
C ASP A 174 -13.86 -7.76 3.12
N GLY A 175 -13.18 -6.64 2.88
CA GLY A 175 -12.82 -6.27 1.51
C GLY A 175 -12.57 -4.78 1.29
N PHE A 176 -12.29 -4.45 0.04
CA PHE A 176 -12.19 -3.06 -0.41
C PHE A 176 -13.56 -2.60 -0.89
N TYR A 177 -13.90 -1.36 -0.56
CA TYR A 177 -15.18 -0.73 -0.81
C TYR A 177 -14.98 0.72 -1.24
N TYR A 178 -16.05 1.30 -1.75
CA TYR A 178 -16.22 2.75 -1.72
C TYR A 178 -17.64 3.14 -1.38
N LEU A 179 -17.78 4.30 -0.75
CA LEU A 179 -19.06 4.97 -0.57
C LEU A 179 -19.26 5.98 -1.70
N ALA A 180 -20.31 5.80 -2.50
CA ALA A 180 -20.74 6.75 -3.51
C ALA A 180 -21.80 7.69 -2.94
N LEU A 181 -21.48 8.98 -2.87
CA LEU A 181 -22.41 10.04 -2.49
C LEU A 181 -23.14 10.54 -3.74
N ARG A 182 -24.47 10.49 -3.75
CA ARG A 182 -25.32 10.96 -4.87
C ARG A 182 -26.45 11.85 -4.37
N GLY A 183 -26.71 12.98 -5.02
CA GLY A 183 -27.86 13.84 -4.72
C GLY A 183 -28.04 14.97 -5.73
N GLY A 184 -29.27 15.17 -6.20
CA GLY A 184 -29.63 16.18 -7.20
C GLY A 184 -28.74 16.10 -8.46
N ALA A 185 -28.36 17.27 -9.00
CA ALA A 185 -27.45 17.39 -10.14
C ALA A 185 -25.95 17.43 -9.74
N ALA A 186 -25.61 17.12 -8.48
CA ALA A 186 -24.22 17.11 -8.03
C ALA A 186 -23.45 15.98 -8.72
N ARG A 187 -22.15 16.19 -8.97
CA ARG A 187 -21.27 15.10 -9.42
C ARG A 187 -21.10 14.10 -8.29
N GLU A 188 -21.20 12.81 -8.59
CA GLU A 188 -20.93 11.74 -7.62
C GLU A 188 -19.53 11.92 -7.01
N HIS A 189 -19.44 11.79 -5.69
CA HIS A 189 -18.20 11.76 -4.96
C HIS A 189 -17.99 10.38 -4.34
N ARG A 190 -16.78 9.82 -4.47
CA ARG A 190 -16.45 8.49 -3.98
C ARG A 190 -15.43 8.54 -2.86
N ILE A 191 -15.71 7.81 -1.78
CA ILE A 191 -14.86 7.72 -0.60
C ILE A 191 -14.35 6.28 -0.46
N PRO A 192 -13.04 6.02 -0.59
CA PRO A 192 -12.50 4.69 -0.38
C PRO A 192 -12.73 4.19 1.05
N LEU A 193 -13.00 2.91 1.19
CA LEU A 193 -13.22 2.24 2.47
C LEU A 193 -12.65 0.83 2.42
N VAL A 194 -11.96 0.39 3.46
CA VAL A 194 -11.62 -1.02 3.68
C VAL A 194 -12.43 -1.52 4.86
N VAL A 195 -13.17 -2.59 4.65
CA VAL A 195 -13.76 -3.34 5.76
C VAL A 195 -12.67 -4.31 6.22
N GLU A 196 -11.97 -3.93 7.30
CA GLU A 196 -10.74 -4.57 7.77
C GLU A 196 -11.01 -5.96 8.36
N SER A 197 -10.15 -6.92 8.04
CA SER A 197 -10.32 -8.29 8.51
C SER A 197 -10.08 -8.47 9.99
N GLY A 198 -10.89 -9.33 10.62
CA GLY A 198 -10.79 -9.61 12.06
C GLY A 198 -9.51 -10.36 12.46
N SER A 199 -8.98 -11.17 11.55
CA SER A 199 -7.73 -11.92 11.67
C SER A 199 -7.00 -11.96 10.33
N VAL A 200 -5.66 -12.04 10.38
CA VAL A 200 -4.79 -12.17 9.21
C VAL A 200 -4.00 -13.48 9.22
N THR A 201 -4.08 -14.28 10.29
CA THR A 201 -3.29 -15.51 10.44
C THR A 201 -3.58 -16.48 9.31
N GLY A 202 -2.54 -16.94 8.62
CA GLY A 202 -2.66 -17.87 7.49
C GLY A 202 -3.16 -17.23 6.18
N LYS A 203 -3.49 -15.94 6.16
CA LYS A 203 -4.14 -15.29 5.01
C LYS A 203 -3.17 -14.51 4.13
N ALA A 204 -3.53 -14.31 2.87
CA ALA A 204 -2.93 -13.32 2.00
C ALA A 204 -3.59 -11.95 2.23
N VAL A 205 -2.85 -11.03 2.85
CA VAL A 205 -3.35 -9.70 3.24
C VAL A 205 -3.14 -8.71 2.10
N LEU A 206 -4.23 -8.21 1.52
CA LEU A 206 -4.20 -7.14 0.52
C LEU A 206 -4.21 -5.77 1.22
N VAL A 207 -3.23 -4.93 0.87
CA VAL A 207 -3.00 -3.63 1.54
C VAL A 207 -3.41 -2.46 0.64
N PHE A 208 -4.33 -1.64 1.12
CA PHE A 208 -4.75 -0.40 0.46
C PHE A 208 -3.72 0.72 0.68
N ASN A 209 -3.30 1.39 -0.40
CA ASN A 209 -2.20 2.36 -0.39
C ASN A 209 -2.60 3.79 0.06
N ASP A 210 -3.27 3.89 1.21
CA ASP A 210 -3.86 5.13 1.71
C ASP A 210 -2.86 6.25 2.02
N CYS A 211 -1.62 5.92 2.41
CA CYS A 211 -0.57 6.90 2.64
C CYS A 211 -0.15 7.56 1.32
N THR A 212 0.05 6.74 0.29
CA THR A 212 0.40 7.23 -1.04
C THR A 212 -0.75 8.03 -1.65
N MET A 213 -1.99 7.56 -1.53
CA MET A 213 -3.14 8.34 -1.99
C MET A 213 -3.24 9.70 -1.32
N GLN A 214 -2.97 9.82 -0.01
CA GLN A 214 -2.99 11.11 0.67
C GLN A 214 -1.85 12.03 0.24
N ALA A 215 -0.68 11.49 -0.07
CA ALA A 215 0.46 12.26 -0.55
C ALA A 215 0.14 13.01 -1.86
N TYR A 216 -0.56 12.34 -2.77
CA TYR A 216 -0.97 12.88 -4.08
C TYR A 216 -2.31 13.62 -4.07
N ASN A 217 -3.13 13.42 -3.03
CA ASN A 217 -4.44 14.06 -2.94
C ASN A 217 -4.31 15.60 -2.92
N ALA A 218 -4.72 16.24 -4.02
CA ALA A 218 -4.68 17.69 -4.21
C ALA A 218 -5.97 18.42 -3.77
N TRP A 219 -6.85 17.74 -3.03
CA TRP A 219 -8.04 18.39 -2.48
C TRP A 219 -7.68 19.61 -1.63
N GLY A 220 -8.41 20.71 -1.84
CA GLY A 220 -8.11 22.02 -1.24
C GLY A 220 -6.94 22.76 -1.90
N GLY A 221 -6.37 22.25 -3.00
CA GLY A 221 -5.31 22.90 -3.77
C GLY A 221 -3.90 22.59 -3.29
N TYR A 222 -3.73 21.66 -2.34
CA TYR A 222 -2.44 21.36 -1.72
C TYR A 222 -2.21 19.84 -1.61
N SER A 223 -0.99 19.41 -1.91
CA SER A 223 -0.50 18.02 -1.82
C SER A 223 1.01 18.02 -1.49
N LEU A 224 1.61 16.84 -1.29
CA LEU A 224 3.07 16.73 -1.13
C LEU A 224 3.85 16.96 -2.44
N TYR A 225 3.16 17.20 -3.56
CA TYR A 225 3.77 17.47 -4.87
C TYR A 225 3.59 18.90 -5.35
N ALA A 226 2.47 19.54 -5.01
CA ALA A 226 2.16 20.88 -5.47
C ALA A 226 1.19 21.62 -4.55
N GLY A 227 1.27 22.95 -4.57
CA GLY A 227 0.28 23.86 -4.00
C GLY A 227 -0.63 24.48 -5.08
N PRO A 228 -1.27 25.63 -4.77
CA PRO A 228 -2.13 26.36 -5.70
C PRO A 228 -1.46 26.61 -7.05
N GLY A 229 -2.23 26.55 -8.13
CA GLY A 229 -1.71 26.67 -9.49
C GLY A 229 -0.75 25.55 -9.91
N ARG A 230 -0.72 24.42 -9.19
CA ARG A 230 0.23 23.31 -9.37
C ARG A 230 1.70 23.69 -9.10
N ALA A 231 1.95 24.77 -8.36
CA ALA A 231 3.30 25.23 -8.05
C ALA A 231 4.04 24.24 -7.12
N LYS A 232 5.13 23.64 -7.62
CA LYS A 232 5.97 22.69 -6.86
C LYS A 232 6.63 23.33 -5.64
N SER A 233 7.03 24.60 -5.75
CA SER A 233 7.60 25.40 -4.63
C SER A 233 6.61 25.62 -3.50
N ALA A 234 5.31 25.55 -3.80
CA ALA A 234 4.20 25.74 -2.87
C ALA A 234 3.63 24.43 -2.28
N ARG A 235 4.28 23.28 -2.54
CA ARG A 235 3.83 21.98 -2.00
C ARG A 235 3.74 21.97 -0.48
N SER A 236 2.90 21.07 0.03
CA SER A 236 2.76 20.79 1.47
C SER A 236 3.95 20.03 2.04
N TYR A 237 4.17 20.23 3.34
CA TYR A 237 5.05 19.39 4.16
C TYR A 237 4.25 18.37 4.98
N LYS A 238 2.96 18.65 5.19
CA LYS A 238 2.01 17.76 5.87
C LYS A 238 0.70 17.70 5.11
N VAL A 239 0.09 16.51 5.03
CA VAL A 239 -1.24 16.29 4.48
C VAL A 239 -2.08 15.52 5.50
N SER A 240 -3.36 15.89 5.64
CA SER A 240 -4.27 15.26 6.59
C SER A 240 -5.16 14.24 5.91
N PHE A 241 -5.51 13.17 6.62
CA PHE A 241 -6.58 12.25 6.24
C PHE A 241 -7.98 12.85 6.52
N ASP A 242 -8.05 13.96 7.25
CA ASP A 242 -9.30 14.64 7.61
C ASP A 242 -9.78 15.61 6.51
N ARG A 243 -9.81 15.12 5.26
CA ARG A 243 -10.25 15.86 4.08
C ARG A 243 -10.69 14.91 2.95
N PRO A 244 -11.56 15.36 2.03
CA PRO A 244 -11.97 14.56 0.88
C PRO A 244 -10.82 14.08 -0.01
N TYR A 245 -11.00 12.94 -0.66
CA TYR A 245 -10.13 12.43 -1.71
C TYR A 245 -10.54 13.03 -3.07
N ARG A 246 -9.58 13.47 -3.88
CA ARG A 246 -9.83 13.95 -5.26
C ARG A 246 -9.14 13.11 -6.33
N ASN A 247 -8.74 11.90 -5.97
CA ASN A 247 -7.90 11.01 -6.77
C ASN A 247 -8.42 9.56 -6.74
N PHE A 248 -9.74 9.38 -6.87
CA PHE A 248 -10.36 8.04 -6.80
C PHE A 248 -9.94 7.16 -7.98
N GLU A 249 -9.54 7.75 -9.11
CA GLU A 249 -8.97 7.05 -10.25
C GLU A 249 -7.73 6.21 -9.89
N GLU A 250 -7.00 6.55 -8.82
CA GLU A 250 -5.89 5.74 -8.31
C GLU A 250 -6.38 4.43 -7.66
N VAL A 251 -7.58 4.42 -7.05
CA VAL A 251 -8.20 3.18 -6.57
C VAL A 251 -8.48 2.26 -7.76
N GLU A 252 -9.06 2.82 -8.83
CA GLU A 252 -9.44 2.08 -10.03
C GLU A 252 -8.23 1.52 -10.77
N LYS A 253 -7.12 2.26 -10.83
CA LYS A 253 -5.90 1.82 -11.54
C LYS A 253 -4.98 0.93 -10.70
N ARG A 254 -4.87 1.20 -9.39
CA ARG A 254 -3.81 0.60 -8.55
C ARG A 254 -4.31 -0.49 -7.63
N ASN A 255 -5.55 -0.37 -7.11
CA ASN A 255 -6.05 -1.25 -6.06
C ASN A 255 -7.13 -2.23 -6.56
N ALA A 256 -8.08 -1.75 -7.36
CA ALA A 256 -9.17 -2.58 -7.86
C ALA A 256 -8.70 -3.78 -8.69
N PRO A 257 -7.69 -3.68 -9.57
CA PRO A 257 -7.21 -4.83 -10.33
C PRO A 257 -6.57 -5.91 -9.45
N LEU A 258 -5.88 -5.51 -8.37
CA LEU A 258 -5.33 -6.46 -7.38
C LEU A 258 -6.44 -7.27 -6.72
N VAL A 259 -7.46 -6.59 -6.19
CA VAL A 259 -8.59 -7.24 -5.50
C VAL A 259 -9.34 -8.18 -6.45
N ARG A 260 -9.60 -7.73 -7.68
CA ARG A 260 -10.27 -8.54 -8.70
C ARG A 260 -9.45 -9.76 -9.10
N ALA A 261 -8.13 -9.62 -9.27
CA ALA A 261 -7.26 -10.74 -9.63
C ALA A 261 -7.15 -11.75 -8.48
N ALA A 262 -7.04 -11.28 -7.24
CA ALA A 262 -6.97 -12.12 -6.05
C ALA A 262 -8.27 -12.92 -5.82
N GLU A 263 -9.42 -12.26 -5.88
CA GLU A 263 -10.73 -12.90 -5.67
C GLU A 263 -11.19 -13.77 -6.86
N ALA A 264 -10.50 -13.69 -8.00
CA ALA A 264 -10.73 -14.56 -9.16
C ALA A 264 -9.93 -15.86 -9.09
N ILE A 265 -9.13 -16.06 -8.05
CA ILE A 265 -8.37 -17.31 -7.87
C ILE A 265 -9.32 -18.36 -7.35
N ASP A 266 -9.63 -19.34 -8.20
CA ASP A 266 -10.39 -20.53 -7.81
C ASP A 266 -9.49 -21.48 -7.03
N ASP A 267 -9.45 -21.27 -5.71
CA ASP A 267 -8.67 -22.06 -4.75
C ASP A 267 -9.32 -21.96 -3.36
N PRO A 268 -10.01 -23.02 -2.89
CA PRO A 268 -10.74 -22.98 -1.62
C PRO A 268 -9.83 -22.89 -0.40
N HIS A 269 -8.51 -23.09 -0.56
CA HIS A 269 -7.54 -23.00 0.53
C HIS A 269 -6.85 -21.64 0.61
N LEU A 270 -7.08 -20.76 -0.38
CA LEU A 270 -6.55 -19.40 -0.36
C LEU A 270 -7.52 -18.45 0.36
N GLU A 271 -7.20 -18.11 1.60
CA GLU A 271 -7.94 -17.08 2.34
C GLU A 271 -7.32 -15.68 2.15
N LEU A 272 -8.19 -14.69 1.89
CA LEU A 272 -7.80 -13.29 1.78
C LEU A 272 -8.14 -12.50 3.05
N ALA A 273 -7.32 -11.48 3.34
CA ALA A 273 -7.58 -10.49 4.37
C ALA A 273 -7.26 -9.09 3.85
N TYR A 274 -7.78 -8.05 4.51
CA TYR A 274 -7.72 -6.67 3.99
C TYR A 274 -7.35 -5.67 5.08
N THR A 275 -6.45 -4.73 4.78
CA THR A 275 -6.07 -3.61 5.68
C THR A 275 -5.52 -2.42 4.88
N THR A 276 -5.01 -1.39 5.57
CA THR A 276 -4.41 -0.18 4.96
C THR A 276 -3.00 0.09 5.49
N GLU A 277 -2.17 0.77 4.69
CA GLU A 277 -0.78 1.11 5.06
C GLU A 277 -0.69 1.90 6.37
N ALA A 278 -1.52 2.94 6.51
CA ALA A 278 -1.50 3.80 7.70
C ALA A 278 -1.86 3.04 8.98
N ARG A 279 -2.64 1.96 8.88
CA ARG A 279 -3.05 1.12 10.03
C ARG A 279 -1.95 0.18 10.48
N ILE A 280 -1.14 -0.35 9.57
CA ILE A 280 -0.04 -1.28 9.90
C ILE A 280 1.06 -0.61 10.75
N THR A 281 1.20 0.72 10.69
CA THR A 281 2.24 1.45 11.45
C THR A 281 2.12 1.19 12.96
N GLY A 282 3.06 0.43 13.51
CA GLY A 282 3.04 0.05 14.93
C GLY A 282 1.90 -0.90 15.35
N ASN A 283 1.15 -1.48 14.41
CA ASN A 283 0.11 -2.47 14.69
C ASN A 283 0.47 -3.81 14.02
N SER A 284 1.22 -4.63 14.75
CA SER A 284 1.68 -5.93 14.24
C SER A 284 0.57 -6.97 14.08
N SER A 285 -0.59 -6.79 14.73
CA SER A 285 -1.73 -7.71 14.60
C SER A 285 -2.32 -7.77 13.19
N LEU A 286 -2.01 -6.78 12.35
CA LEU A 286 -2.48 -6.69 10.96
C LEU A 286 -1.55 -7.40 9.96
N VAL A 287 -0.42 -7.93 10.40
CA VAL A 287 0.54 -8.62 9.50
C VAL A 287 1.19 -9.87 10.12
N ASN A 288 1.27 -9.97 11.44
CA ASN A 288 1.89 -11.12 12.09
C ASN A 288 1.06 -12.38 11.85
N GLY A 289 1.75 -13.46 11.42
CA GLY A 289 1.10 -14.75 11.16
C GLY A 289 0.40 -14.82 9.80
N ALA A 290 0.34 -13.72 9.03
CA ALA A 290 -0.13 -13.76 7.66
C ALA A 290 0.78 -14.65 6.80
N ALA A 291 0.19 -15.35 5.83
CA ALA A 291 0.96 -16.08 4.82
C ALA A 291 1.68 -15.09 3.90
N ALA A 292 1.00 -14.03 3.49
CA ALA A 292 1.58 -12.94 2.71
C ALA A 292 1.00 -11.57 3.09
N VAL A 293 1.81 -10.52 2.88
CA VAL A 293 1.36 -9.12 2.87
C VAL A 293 1.65 -8.57 1.47
N ILE A 294 0.58 -8.15 0.79
CA ILE A 294 0.58 -7.84 -0.64
C ILE A 294 0.23 -6.37 -0.82
N PHE A 295 1.21 -5.60 -1.26
CA PHE A 295 1.07 -4.18 -1.58
C PHE A 295 0.66 -4.01 -3.04
N SER A 296 -0.24 -3.06 -3.27
CA SER A 296 -0.69 -2.67 -4.60
C SER A 296 0.41 -1.95 -5.40
N ALA A 297 0.07 -1.45 -6.59
CA ALA A 297 1.03 -0.98 -7.58
C ALA A 297 1.89 0.24 -7.17
N HIS A 298 1.46 1.06 -6.21
CA HIS A 298 2.19 2.29 -5.82
C HIS A 298 2.20 2.47 -4.29
N SER A 299 3.15 1.86 -3.61
CA SER A 299 3.33 1.89 -2.15
C SER A 299 4.53 2.77 -1.76
N GLU A 300 4.50 4.04 -2.17
CA GLU A 300 5.66 4.94 -2.18
C GLU A 300 5.98 5.56 -0.79
N TYR A 301 4.96 5.81 0.04
CA TYR A 301 5.08 6.64 1.25
C TYR A 301 5.04 5.82 2.55
N TRP A 302 6.20 5.49 3.11
CA TRP A 302 6.31 4.61 4.27
C TRP A 302 6.87 5.29 5.52
N SER A 303 6.19 5.08 6.65
CA SER A 303 6.73 5.45 7.95
C SER A 303 7.77 4.43 8.43
N PRO A 304 8.72 4.80 9.32
CA PRO A 304 9.59 3.82 9.96
C PRO A 304 8.84 2.76 10.77
N GLY A 305 7.67 3.10 11.32
CA GLY A 305 6.82 2.15 12.02
C GLY A 305 6.24 1.08 11.08
N LEU A 306 5.68 1.51 9.95
CA LEU A 306 5.19 0.63 8.90
C LEU A 306 6.29 -0.33 8.42
N ARG A 307 7.44 0.21 8.02
CA ARG A 307 8.55 -0.59 7.51
C ARG A 307 9.02 -1.65 8.51
N ARG A 308 9.25 -1.27 9.78
CA ARG A 308 9.68 -2.22 10.81
C ARG A 308 8.63 -3.28 11.13
N THR A 309 7.34 -2.93 11.08
CA THR A 309 6.27 -3.91 11.29
C THR A 309 6.26 -4.95 10.18
N VAL A 310 6.38 -4.54 8.92
CA VAL A 310 6.43 -5.44 7.75
C VAL A 310 7.69 -6.31 7.76
N GLU A 311 8.86 -5.72 8.01
CA GLU A 311 10.12 -6.48 8.07
C GLU A 311 10.11 -7.53 9.19
N ARG A 312 9.52 -7.21 10.35
CA ARG A 312 9.38 -8.20 11.43
C ARG A 312 8.42 -9.33 11.11
N ALA A 313 7.36 -9.07 10.34
CA ALA A 313 6.48 -10.13 9.86
C ALA A 313 7.24 -11.04 8.87
N ARG A 314 8.00 -10.45 7.94
CA ARG A 314 8.90 -11.18 7.03
C ARG A 314 9.90 -12.06 7.79
N ASP A 315 10.56 -11.50 8.79
CA ASP A 315 11.56 -12.22 9.60
C ASP A 315 10.91 -13.33 10.47
N ARG A 316 9.58 -13.41 10.51
CA ARG A 316 8.78 -14.47 11.16
C ARG A 316 8.06 -15.40 10.18
N GLY A 317 8.30 -15.26 8.88
CA GLY A 317 7.82 -16.20 7.86
C GLY A 317 6.71 -15.68 6.96
N THR A 318 6.28 -14.42 7.09
CA THR A 318 5.28 -13.82 6.19
C THR A 318 5.92 -13.36 4.88
N ASN A 319 5.43 -13.83 3.73
CA ASN A 319 5.91 -13.36 2.43
C ASN A 319 5.52 -11.89 2.19
N ILE A 320 6.35 -11.14 1.48
CA ILE A 320 6.04 -9.76 1.09
C ILE A 320 5.98 -9.65 -0.43
N VAL A 321 4.91 -9.06 -0.96
CA VAL A 321 4.74 -8.91 -2.41
C VAL A 321 4.47 -7.45 -2.75
N PHE A 322 5.17 -6.94 -3.76
CA PHE A 322 4.94 -5.63 -4.36
C PHE A 322 4.61 -5.79 -5.84
N PHE A 323 3.37 -5.47 -6.24
CA PHE A 323 2.94 -5.49 -7.64
C PHE A 323 3.22 -4.18 -8.39
N GLY A 324 4.29 -3.48 -8.02
CA GLY A 324 4.53 -2.09 -8.39
C GLY A 324 6.00 -1.71 -8.58
N ALA A 325 6.25 -0.40 -8.68
CA ALA A 325 7.57 0.22 -8.61
C ALA A 325 7.53 1.43 -7.68
N ASN A 326 8.69 2.07 -7.46
CA ASN A 326 8.82 3.22 -6.57
C ASN A 326 8.29 2.95 -5.15
N ASN A 327 8.34 1.68 -4.75
CA ASN A 327 7.88 1.23 -3.46
C ASN A 327 8.87 1.68 -2.38
N VAL A 328 8.36 2.09 -1.22
CA VAL A 328 9.17 2.46 -0.05
C VAL A 328 10.14 3.61 -0.36
N TYR A 329 9.79 4.54 -1.25
CA TYR A 329 10.70 5.60 -1.70
C TYR A 329 10.80 6.77 -0.73
N TRP A 330 9.66 7.30 -0.27
CA TRP A 330 9.63 8.41 0.70
C TRP A 330 9.50 7.88 2.13
N ARG A 331 10.42 8.32 3.00
CA ARG A 331 10.27 8.17 4.44
C ARG A 331 9.33 9.24 4.97
N THR A 332 8.31 8.81 5.71
CA THR A 332 7.28 9.68 6.28
C THR A 332 7.25 9.61 7.80
N ARG A 333 6.51 10.53 8.42
CA ARG A 333 5.99 10.37 9.77
C ARG A 333 4.46 10.36 9.73
N LEU A 334 3.87 9.67 10.69
CA LEU A 334 2.44 9.71 10.94
C LEU A 334 2.21 10.36 12.31
N GLU A 335 1.50 11.48 12.32
CA GLU A 335 1.18 12.28 13.50
C GLU A 335 -0.33 12.18 13.80
N PRO A 336 -0.77 12.38 15.06
CA PRO A 336 -2.18 12.44 15.39
C PRO A 336 -2.84 13.72 14.86
N SER A 337 -4.14 13.65 14.62
CA SER A 337 -5.02 14.82 14.51
C SER A 337 -6.04 14.80 15.65
N ALA A 338 -6.91 15.81 15.72
CA ALA A 338 -8.04 15.82 16.65
C ALA A 338 -8.99 14.61 16.48
N ARG A 339 -8.93 13.90 15.35
CA ARG A 339 -9.77 12.72 15.07
C ARG A 339 -9.09 11.38 15.39
N GLY A 340 -7.82 11.38 15.78
CA GLY A 340 -7.14 10.17 16.23
C GLY A 340 -5.68 10.06 15.79
N LYS A 341 -5.10 8.89 16.09
CA LYS A 341 -3.68 8.59 15.82
C LYS A 341 -3.42 8.41 14.32
N ASN A 342 -2.21 8.80 13.90
CA ASN A 342 -1.70 8.61 12.53
C ASN A 342 -2.53 9.29 11.43
N ARG A 343 -3.27 10.36 11.75
CA ARG A 343 -4.18 11.08 10.82
C ARG A 343 -3.52 12.19 10.01
N ILE A 344 -2.21 12.40 10.17
CA ILE A 344 -1.43 13.38 9.44
C ILE A 344 -0.17 12.70 8.89
N LEU A 345 -0.03 12.69 7.56
CA LEU A 345 1.17 12.22 6.88
C LEU A 345 2.13 13.40 6.68
N VAL A 346 3.35 13.25 7.19
CA VAL A 346 4.40 14.28 7.14
C VAL A 346 5.51 13.83 6.20
N CYS A 347 5.86 14.68 5.24
CA CYS A 347 7.02 14.48 4.38
C CYS A 347 7.58 15.82 3.90
N TYR A 348 8.76 16.18 4.41
CA TYR A 348 9.48 17.37 3.98
C TYR A 348 10.20 17.18 2.65
N ARG A 349 10.45 15.94 2.21
CA ARG A 349 11.16 15.53 0.96
C ARG A 349 12.58 16.08 0.79
N ASN A 350 13.02 16.91 1.72
CA ASN A 350 14.34 17.50 1.81
C ASN A 350 14.70 17.58 3.28
N ALA A 351 15.73 16.84 3.67
CA ALA A 351 16.19 16.76 5.06
C ALA A 351 16.49 18.15 5.66
N LYS A 352 16.99 19.11 4.86
CA LYS A 352 17.34 20.47 5.33
C LYS A 352 16.12 21.27 5.80
N LEU A 353 14.94 20.98 5.28
CA LEU A 353 13.69 21.66 5.65
C LEU A 353 12.99 21.02 6.85
N ASP A 354 13.40 19.80 7.24
CA ASP A 354 12.73 19.04 8.28
C ASP A 354 13.21 19.50 9.68
N PRO A 355 12.30 20.01 10.54
CA PRO A 355 12.67 20.44 11.90
C PRO A 355 13.29 19.33 12.76
N TYR A 356 13.11 18.07 12.38
CA TYR A 356 13.66 16.92 13.10
C TYR A 356 15.12 16.62 12.72
N ARG A 357 15.70 17.33 11.75
CA ARG A 357 17.06 17.07 11.23
C ARG A 357 18.13 16.99 12.33
N THR A 358 18.12 17.91 13.29
CA THR A 358 19.14 17.97 14.34
C THR A 358 18.76 17.17 15.58
N LYS A 359 17.47 17.15 15.96
CA LYS A 359 16.99 16.57 17.22
C LYS A 359 16.64 15.09 17.12
N ARG A 360 16.18 14.63 15.95
CA ARG A 360 15.68 13.25 15.72
C ARG A 360 16.04 12.78 14.30
N PRO A 361 17.34 12.65 13.96
CA PRO A 361 17.79 12.34 12.59
C PRO A 361 17.15 11.07 12.01
N ALA A 362 16.93 10.04 12.81
CA ALA A 362 16.25 8.81 12.39
C ALA A 362 14.80 9.02 11.91
N ALA A 363 14.15 10.10 12.34
CA ALA A 363 12.77 10.43 12.02
C ALA A 363 12.65 11.47 10.88
N VAL A 364 13.75 11.91 10.29
CA VAL A 364 13.75 12.85 9.15
C VAL A 364 13.03 12.26 7.95
N THR A 365 12.24 13.09 7.27
CA THR A 365 11.40 12.70 6.14
C THR A 365 12.00 13.14 4.82
N THR A 366 12.78 12.25 4.24
CA THR A 366 13.36 12.35 2.90
C THR A 366 13.30 10.98 2.23
N GLN A 367 13.96 10.80 1.08
CA GLN A 367 14.03 9.48 0.45
C GLN A 367 14.67 8.45 1.39
N TRP A 368 14.19 7.21 1.35
CA TRP A 368 14.71 6.15 2.21
C TRP A 368 16.21 5.91 2.02
N ARG A 369 16.73 6.09 0.80
CA ARG A 369 18.17 6.00 0.46
C ARG A 369 19.03 7.19 0.91
N GLN A 370 18.44 8.27 1.41
CA GLN A 370 19.18 9.50 1.76
C GLN A 370 19.42 9.63 3.27
N GLY A 371 20.50 10.33 3.62
CA GLY A 371 20.80 10.71 5.00
C GLY A 371 19.73 11.63 5.60
N PRO A 372 19.72 11.79 6.93
CA PRO A 372 20.75 11.37 7.88
C PRO A 372 20.60 9.93 8.40
N ALA A 373 19.60 9.18 7.97
CA ALA A 373 19.40 7.79 8.38
C ALA A 373 19.15 6.89 7.17
N ALA A 374 20.08 6.89 6.20
CA ALA A 374 19.92 6.17 4.95
C ALA A 374 19.66 4.67 5.18
N ARG A 375 18.61 4.16 4.54
CA ARG A 375 18.19 2.76 4.55
C ARG A 375 17.44 2.49 3.24
N PRO A 376 18.16 2.25 2.14
CA PRO A 376 17.58 2.20 0.81
C PRO A 376 16.50 1.12 0.67
N GLU A 377 15.62 1.35 -0.29
CA GLU A 377 14.47 0.53 -0.68
C GLU A 377 14.90 -0.90 -0.96
N SER A 378 16.04 -1.06 -1.64
CA SER A 378 16.64 -2.34 -2.03
C SER A 378 16.86 -3.33 -0.90
N THR A 379 17.03 -2.85 0.33
CA THR A 379 17.18 -3.74 1.50
C THR A 379 15.88 -4.43 1.90
N LEU A 380 14.75 -3.99 1.35
CA LEU A 380 13.45 -4.65 1.47
C LEU A 380 12.93 -5.13 0.10
N THR A 381 12.89 -4.27 -0.91
CA THR A 381 12.28 -4.58 -2.22
C THR A 381 13.22 -5.32 -3.18
N GLY A 382 14.51 -5.44 -2.85
CA GLY A 382 15.51 -6.06 -3.74
C GLY A 382 15.94 -5.20 -4.93
N SER A 383 15.30 -4.07 -5.19
CA SER A 383 15.66 -3.12 -6.25
C SER A 383 15.50 -1.68 -5.76
N VAL A 384 15.89 -0.70 -6.57
CA VAL A 384 15.74 0.71 -6.25
C VAL A 384 15.01 1.44 -7.37
N TYR A 385 14.23 2.47 -7.04
CA TYR A 385 13.68 3.39 -8.03
C TYR A 385 14.72 3.78 -9.10
N GLY A 386 14.33 3.57 -10.35
CA GLY A 386 15.12 3.75 -11.55
C GLY A 386 14.70 4.95 -12.38
N ASP A 387 13.46 4.95 -12.90
CA ASP A 387 12.97 6.00 -13.81
C ASP A 387 11.45 6.26 -13.70
N LEU A 388 10.97 7.37 -14.27
CA LEU A 388 9.56 7.70 -14.46
C LEU A 388 9.23 7.95 -15.93
N HIS A 389 7.94 7.98 -16.25
CA HIS A 389 7.43 8.00 -17.62
C HIS A 389 8.07 6.91 -18.49
N ALA A 390 8.39 5.79 -17.85
CA ALA A 390 8.98 4.62 -18.46
C ALA A 390 7.96 3.95 -19.39
N THR A 391 8.45 3.47 -20.51
CA THR A 391 7.73 2.60 -21.44
C THR A 391 8.69 1.53 -21.94
N GLY A 392 8.23 0.28 -22.02
CA GLY A 392 9.08 -0.84 -22.39
C GLY A 392 8.32 -2.14 -22.53
N THR A 393 9.08 -3.22 -22.65
CA THR A 393 8.56 -4.59 -22.75
C THR A 393 8.98 -5.40 -21.53
N PHE A 394 8.03 -6.08 -20.91
CA PHE A 394 8.37 -7.03 -19.85
C PHE A 394 9.05 -8.24 -20.47
N THR A 395 10.28 -8.53 -20.07
CA THR A 395 11.10 -9.58 -20.70
C THR A 395 11.47 -10.64 -19.67
N VAL A 396 11.06 -11.88 -19.93
CA VAL A 396 11.30 -13.02 -19.04
C VAL A 396 12.79 -13.40 -19.05
N SER A 397 13.43 -13.37 -17.88
CA SER A 397 14.83 -13.77 -17.73
C SER A 397 14.96 -15.18 -17.16
N ASP A 398 14.07 -15.60 -16.27
CA ASP A 398 14.04 -16.97 -15.76
C ASP A 398 12.65 -17.59 -15.96
N PRO A 399 12.43 -18.38 -17.03
CA PRO A 399 11.14 -19.03 -17.28
C PRO A 399 10.79 -20.09 -16.23
N GLY A 400 11.77 -20.59 -15.45
CA GLY A 400 11.54 -21.55 -14.36
C GLY A 400 11.00 -20.90 -13.09
N PHE A 401 10.93 -19.57 -13.02
CA PHE A 401 10.38 -18.87 -11.86
C PHE A 401 8.89 -19.19 -11.70
N PHE A 402 8.48 -19.55 -10.47
CA PHE A 402 7.13 -20.08 -10.17
C PHE A 402 5.99 -19.19 -10.67
N ALA A 403 6.19 -17.86 -10.71
CA ALA A 403 5.17 -16.94 -11.17
C ALA A 403 4.78 -17.16 -12.65
N PHE A 404 5.66 -17.76 -13.46
CA PHE A 404 5.40 -18.03 -14.88
C PHE A 404 4.77 -19.41 -15.15
N ALA A 405 4.47 -20.21 -14.11
CA ALA A 405 3.83 -21.50 -14.27
C ALA A 405 2.52 -21.39 -15.10
N GLY A 406 2.38 -22.27 -16.11
CA GLY A 406 1.20 -22.29 -16.98
C GLY A 406 1.05 -21.11 -17.94
N THR A 407 2.07 -20.25 -18.08
CA THR A 407 2.07 -19.15 -19.06
C THR A 407 2.65 -19.54 -20.42
N GLY A 408 3.43 -20.62 -20.48
CA GLY A 408 4.21 -21.00 -21.67
C GLY A 408 5.38 -20.05 -21.99
N ALA A 409 5.72 -19.13 -21.09
CA ALA A 409 6.79 -18.17 -21.32
C ALA A 409 8.16 -18.87 -21.36
N VAL A 410 8.96 -18.53 -22.37
CA VAL A 410 10.35 -18.97 -22.52
C VAL A 410 11.31 -17.83 -22.18
N ARG A 411 12.59 -18.15 -21.99
CA ARG A 411 13.65 -17.14 -21.80
C ARG A 411 13.64 -16.15 -22.97
N GLY A 412 13.62 -14.86 -22.68
CA GLY A 412 13.56 -13.79 -23.67
C GLY A 412 12.16 -13.47 -24.20
N ALA A 413 11.11 -14.19 -23.78
CA ALA A 413 9.74 -13.84 -24.16
C ALA A 413 9.39 -12.42 -23.68
N THR A 414 8.86 -11.61 -24.59
CA THR A 414 8.49 -10.21 -24.35
C THR A 414 6.99 -10.01 -24.32
N TYR A 415 6.56 -9.08 -23.46
CA TYR A 415 5.16 -8.68 -23.31
C TYR A 415 5.07 -7.16 -23.27
N ALA A 416 4.54 -6.58 -24.36
CA ALA A 416 4.41 -5.14 -24.52
C ALA A 416 3.39 -4.55 -23.53
N GLY A 417 3.66 -3.32 -23.06
CA GLY A 417 2.76 -2.57 -22.19
C GLY A 417 2.78 -2.99 -20.72
N LEU A 418 3.65 -3.91 -20.32
CA LEU A 418 3.77 -4.37 -18.92
C LEU A 418 4.90 -3.69 -18.14
N THR A 419 5.86 -3.06 -18.83
CA THR A 419 6.87 -2.19 -18.22
C THR A 419 6.50 -0.73 -18.51
N SER A 420 5.79 -0.08 -17.59
CA SER A 420 5.42 1.32 -17.78
C SER A 420 5.17 2.11 -16.49
N GLY A 421 5.14 3.44 -16.65
CA GLY A 421 4.90 4.39 -15.56
C GLY A 421 6.22 4.72 -14.87
N GLU A 422 6.46 4.08 -13.72
CA GLU A 422 7.72 4.15 -13.00
C GLU A 422 8.34 2.76 -12.93
N THR A 423 9.66 2.70 -12.87
CA THR A 423 10.40 1.43 -12.85
C THR A 423 11.43 1.40 -11.74
N ASP A 424 11.62 0.22 -11.16
CA ASP A 424 12.74 -0.07 -10.28
C ASP A 424 13.80 -0.89 -11.02
N ARG A 425 15.06 -0.78 -10.61
CA ARG A 425 16.17 -1.56 -11.16
C ARG A 425 17.20 -1.92 -10.11
N VAL A 426 18.00 -2.93 -10.40
CA VAL A 426 19.18 -3.33 -9.64
C VAL A 426 20.39 -2.65 -10.25
N PHE A 427 20.97 -1.69 -9.55
CA PHE A 427 22.25 -1.10 -9.96
C PHE A 427 23.42 -1.97 -9.48
N PRO A 428 24.46 -2.20 -10.32
CA PRO A 428 25.65 -2.96 -9.92
C PRO A 428 26.31 -2.38 -8.67
N ALA A 429 26.41 -3.19 -7.60
CA ALA A 429 26.90 -2.75 -6.29
C ALA A 429 28.32 -2.15 -6.33
N GLY A 430 29.20 -2.67 -7.21
CA GLY A 430 30.56 -2.15 -7.40
C GLY A 430 30.61 -0.70 -7.91
N LYS A 431 29.59 -0.26 -8.66
CA LYS A 431 29.46 1.12 -9.17
C LYS A 431 28.56 2.00 -8.28
N HIS A 432 27.74 1.39 -7.44
CA HIS A 432 26.76 2.09 -6.60
C HIS A 432 26.78 1.61 -5.14
N ARG A 433 27.92 1.83 -4.47
CA ARG A 433 28.19 1.38 -3.08
C ARG A 433 27.19 1.86 -2.03
N ARG A 434 26.37 2.88 -2.34
CA ARG A 434 25.28 3.37 -1.47
C ARG A 434 24.07 2.42 -1.39
N PHE A 435 23.97 1.45 -2.29
CA PHE A 435 22.87 0.50 -2.34
C PHE A 435 23.34 -0.87 -1.84
N THR A 436 22.58 -1.41 -0.89
CA THR A 436 22.76 -2.76 -0.36
C THR A 436 21.60 -3.62 -0.81
N TYR A 437 21.90 -4.83 -1.26
CA TYR A 437 20.93 -5.80 -1.73
C TYR A 437 20.97 -7.08 -0.88
N PRO A 438 19.87 -7.84 -0.80
CA PRO A 438 19.86 -9.20 -0.24
C PRO A 438 20.89 -10.08 -0.95
N LYS A 439 21.56 -10.96 -0.19
CA LYS A 439 22.69 -11.78 -0.72
C LYS A 439 22.26 -12.76 -1.82
N ASN A 440 21.05 -13.29 -1.73
CA ASN A 440 20.44 -14.27 -2.63
C ASN A 440 19.41 -13.62 -3.57
N LEU A 441 19.67 -12.38 -3.99
CA LEU A 441 18.80 -11.65 -4.91
C LEU A 441 18.77 -12.32 -6.29
N HIS A 442 17.58 -12.68 -6.73
CA HIS A 442 17.28 -13.25 -8.04
C HIS A 442 16.52 -12.24 -8.89
N ILE A 443 16.89 -12.09 -10.17
CA ILE A 443 16.18 -11.26 -11.14
C ILE A 443 15.47 -12.20 -12.10
N PHE A 444 14.15 -12.34 -11.96
CA PHE A 444 13.35 -13.26 -12.78
C PHE A 444 12.87 -12.61 -14.10
N ALA A 445 12.91 -11.28 -14.19
CA ALA A 445 12.65 -10.53 -15.40
C ALA A 445 13.54 -9.28 -15.48
N HIS A 446 14.16 -9.06 -16.63
CA HIS A 446 15.04 -7.94 -16.94
C HIS A 446 14.54 -7.27 -18.21
N SER A 447 13.89 -6.12 -18.05
CA SER A 447 13.01 -5.53 -19.05
C SER A 447 13.61 -4.24 -19.63
N PRO A 448 14.00 -4.22 -20.91
CA PRO A 448 14.44 -3.00 -21.58
C PRO A 448 13.33 -1.93 -21.57
N GLN A 449 13.70 -0.69 -21.29
CA GLN A 449 12.76 0.43 -21.24
C GLN A 449 13.43 1.75 -21.66
N SER A 450 12.60 2.69 -22.10
CA SER A 450 12.94 4.10 -22.23
C SER A 450 12.09 4.91 -21.25
N GLY A 451 12.73 5.77 -20.47
CA GLY A 451 12.09 6.63 -19.47
C GLY A 451 12.57 8.07 -19.55
N GLN A 452 12.10 8.90 -18.63
CA GLN A 452 12.39 10.33 -18.61
C GLN A 452 13.88 10.63 -18.46
N HIS A 453 14.59 9.85 -17.65
CA HIS A 453 16.01 10.10 -17.36
C HIS A 453 16.94 9.24 -18.22
N ALA A 454 16.49 8.10 -18.73
CA ALA A 454 17.30 7.21 -19.55
C ALA A 454 16.55 6.73 -20.80
N ARG A 455 17.06 7.10 -21.98
CA ARG A 455 16.57 6.60 -23.29
C ARG A 455 16.80 5.10 -23.48
N HIS A 456 17.85 4.57 -22.85
CA HIS A 456 18.20 3.15 -22.84
C HIS A 456 18.46 2.73 -21.39
N GLY A 457 17.39 2.35 -20.69
CA GLY A 457 17.48 1.80 -19.36
C GLY A 457 16.80 0.43 -19.27
N TRP A 458 16.60 -0.01 -18.04
CA TRP A 458 15.91 -1.27 -17.77
C TRP A 458 15.12 -1.18 -16.47
N SER A 459 14.23 -2.16 -16.30
CA SER A 459 13.46 -2.47 -15.11
C SER A 459 13.76 -3.91 -14.70
N ASP A 460 13.94 -4.16 -13.40
CA ASP A 460 14.20 -5.49 -12.86
C ASP A 460 13.08 -5.93 -11.92
N SER A 461 12.48 -7.08 -12.20
CA SER A 461 11.62 -7.79 -11.25
C SER A 461 12.46 -8.75 -10.41
N THR A 462 12.34 -8.63 -9.09
CA THR A 462 13.27 -9.25 -8.14
C THR A 462 12.59 -10.19 -7.16
N PHE A 463 13.33 -11.21 -6.75
CA PHE A 463 12.94 -12.16 -5.72
C PHE A 463 14.11 -12.46 -4.79
N TYR A 464 13.86 -12.62 -3.50
CA TYR A 464 14.83 -13.21 -2.57
C TYR A 464 14.10 -13.86 -1.39
N THR A 465 14.81 -14.67 -0.62
CA THR A 465 14.29 -15.30 0.61
C THR A 465 15.12 -14.90 1.82
N VAL A 466 14.53 -14.97 3.02
CA VAL A 466 15.19 -14.73 4.31
C VAL A 466 15.25 -16.01 5.16
N PRO A 467 16.04 -16.07 6.26
CA PRO A 467 16.19 -17.29 7.07
C PRO A 467 14.88 -17.89 7.61
N SER A 468 13.83 -17.08 7.77
CA SER A 468 12.50 -17.57 8.18
C SER A 468 11.79 -18.41 7.10
N GLY A 469 12.31 -18.44 5.87
CA GLY A 469 11.69 -19.04 4.69
C GLY A 469 10.77 -18.09 3.93
N ALA A 470 10.45 -16.91 4.47
CA ALA A 470 9.65 -15.92 3.74
C ALA A 470 10.36 -15.47 2.45
N GLY A 471 9.59 -15.34 1.37
CA GLY A 471 10.04 -14.71 0.13
C GLY A 471 9.60 -13.25 0.04
N VAL A 472 10.36 -12.46 -0.70
CA VAL A 472 9.98 -11.10 -1.10
C VAL A 472 10.02 -10.97 -2.60
N VAL A 473 8.88 -10.60 -3.20
CA VAL A 473 8.72 -10.39 -4.65
C VAL A 473 8.50 -8.90 -4.92
N ASN A 474 9.21 -8.32 -5.89
CA ASN A 474 8.94 -6.99 -6.42
C ASN A 474 8.83 -7.05 -7.95
N MET A 475 7.71 -6.58 -8.50
CA MET A 475 7.52 -6.55 -9.95
C MET A 475 8.35 -5.47 -10.64
N GLY A 476 8.72 -4.39 -9.94
CA GLY A 476 9.63 -3.36 -10.44
C GLY A 476 9.07 -2.50 -11.58
N THR A 477 7.75 -2.50 -11.78
CA THR A 477 7.03 -1.69 -12.77
C THR A 477 5.68 -1.22 -12.20
N LEU A 478 5.38 0.07 -12.32
CA LEU A 478 4.25 0.74 -11.66
C LEU A 478 2.89 0.31 -12.23
N ASP A 479 2.77 0.25 -13.55
CA ASP A 479 1.46 0.05 -14.19
C ASP A 479 1.09 -1.43 -14.39
N TRP A 480 1.85 -2.36 -13.78
CA TRP A 480 1.57 -3.81 -13.87
C TRP A 480 0.10 -4.15 -13.65
N LEU A 481 -0.47 -3.69 -12.53
CA LEU A 481 -1.87 -3.96 -12.18
C LEU A 481 -2.86 -3.23 -13.09
N GLN A 482 -2.54 -2.01 -13.53
CA GLN A 482 -3.39 -1.27 -14.47
C GLN A 482 -3.49 -2.02 -15.81
N ALA A 483 -2.40 -2.62 -16.26
CA ALA A 483 -2.33 -3.33 -17.53
C ALA A 483 -3.34 -4.49 -17.64
N LEU A 484 -3.71 -5.14 -16.53
CA LEU A 484 -4.69 -6.24 -16.52
C LEU A 484 -6.04 -5.82 -17.13
N GLY A 485 -6.45 -4.56 -16.94
CA GLY A 485 -7.73 -4.03 -17.42
C GLY A 485 -7.62 -3.01 -18.55
N ASP A 486 -6.41 -2.68 -19.00
CA ASP A 486 -6.20 -1.64 -20.01
C ASP A 486 -6.34 -2.19 -21.43
N ALA A 487 -7.38 -1.75 -22.14
CA ALA A 487 -7.64 -2.18 -23.51
C ALA A 487 -6.48 -1.86 -24.48
N ALA A 488 -5.65 -0.85 -24.17
CA ALA A 488 -4.48 -0.49 -24.97
C ALA A 488 -3.32 -1.49 -24.84
N VAL A 489 -3.27 -2.29 -23.77
CA VAL A 489 -2.26 -3.34 -23.59
C VAL A 489 -2.67 -4.59 -24.37
N PRO A 490 -1.81 -5.23 -25.19
CA PRO A 490 -2.20 -6.40 -25.99
C PRO A 490 -2.83 -7.53 -25.16
N ALA A 491 -3.83 -8.23 -25.71
CA ALA A 491 -4.56 -9.29 -25.01
C ALA A 491 -3.64 -10.38 -24.45
N ARG A 492 -2.60 -10.78 -25.20
CA ARG A 492 -1.55 -11.71 -24.74
C ARG A 492 -0.83 -11.20 -23.49
N SER A 493 -0.45 -9.91 -23.47
CA SER A 493 0.21 -9.29 -22.32
C SER A 493 -0.72 -9.24 -21.10
N ARG A 494 -2.01 -8.93 -21.29
CA ARG A 494 -3.00 -8.92 -20.19
C ARG A 494 -3.21 -10.30 -19.60
N ALA A 495 -3.35 -11.32 -20.45
CA ALA A 495 -3.53 -12.71 -20.02
C ALA A 495 -2.28 -13.22 -19.26
N PHE A 496 -1.09 -12.93 -19.78
CA PHE A 496 0.17 -13.22 -19.09
C PHE A 496 0.23 -12.53 -17.73
N ALA A 497 -0.02 -11.22 -17.67
CA ALA A 497 0.04 -10.46 -16.42
C ALA A 497 -0.96 -10.96 -15.38
N LEU A 498 -2.19 -11.28 -15.79
CA LEU A 498 -3.22 -11.86 -14.92
C LEU A 498 -2.76 -13.20 -14.33
N ARG A 499 -2.28 -14.13 -15.16
CA ARG A 499 -1.80 -15.44 -14.70
C ARG A 499 -0.63 -15.29 -13.73
N VAL A 500 0.34 -14.44 -14.05
CA VAL A 500 1.50 -14.16 -13.20
C VAL A 500 1.07 -13.56 -11.85
N THR A 501 0.16 -12.58 -11.86
CA THR A 501 -0.40 -12.01 -10.63
C THR A 501 -1.08 -13.07 -9.76
N GLN A 502 -1.91 -13.94 -10.37
CA GLN A 502 -2.62 -14.99 -9.66
C GLN A 502 -1.68 -16.06 -9.09
N ASN A 503 -0.66 -16.48 -9.85
CA ASN A 503 0.36 -17.43 -9.38
C ASN A 503 1.12 -16.86 -8.17
N ILE A 504 1.51 -15.58 -8.21
CA ILE A 504 2.20 -14.93 -7.09
C ILE A 504 1.32 -14.90 -5.83
N ILE A 505 0.05 -14.50 -5.97
CA ILE A 505 -0.88 -14.42 -4.83
C ILE A 505 -1.13 -15.83 -4.25
N ARG A 506 -1.41 -16.82 -5.11
CA ARG A 506 -1.66 -18.21 -4.72
C ARG A 506 -0.47 -18.80 -3.97
N GLU A 507 0.72 -18.77 -4.56
CA GLU A 507 1.91 -19.36 -3.93
C GLU A 507 2.32 -18.63 -2.64
N ALA A 508 2.21 -17.30 -2.61
CA ALA A 508 2.51 -16.55 -1.39
C ALA A 508 1.47 -16.79 -0.28
N GLY A 509 0.22 -17.09 -0.65
CA GLY A 509 -0.88 -17.39 0.27
C GLY A 509 -0.83 -18.79 0.88
N HIS A 510 -0.20 -19.77 0.21
CA HIS A 510 -0.14 -21.16 0.70
C HIS A 510 1.09 -21.50 1.55
N GLY A 511 1.92 -20.51 1.87
CA GLY A 511 3.04 -20.67 2.78
C GLY A 511 4.33 -20.03 2.28
N ARG A 512 5.42 -20.32 2.99
CA ARG A 512 6.72 -19.68 2.80
C ARG A 512 7.31 -19.99 1.42
N LEU A 513 7.49 -18.95 0.59
CA LEU A 513 8.00 -19.11 -0.78
C LEU A 513 9.40 -19.76 -0.83
N GLY A 514 10.24 -19.56 0.18
CA GLY A 514 11.58 -20.15 0.24
C GLY A 514 11.62 -21.64 0.60
N GLN A 515 10.52 -22.24 1.05
CA GLN A 515 10.44 -23.66 1.38
C GLN A 515 9.86 -24.52 0.25
N ARG A 516 9.22 -23.91 -0.75
CA ARG A 516 8.58 -24.59 -1.89
C ARG A 516 9.52 -24.90 -3.07
N GLY A 517 10.81 -25.06 -2.81
CA GLY A 517 11.79 -25.38 -3.86
C GLY A 517 12.15 -24.22 -4.81
N VAL A 518 11.65 -23.00 -4.57
CA VAL A 518 12.05 -21.79 -5.30
C VAL A 518 13.45 -21.40 -4.83
N ARG A 519 14.48 -22.00 -5.44
CA ARG A 519 15.87 -21.64 -5.19
C ARG A 519 16.22 -20.40 -6.02
N PRO A 520 16.62 -19.28 -5.42
CA PRO A 520 17.20 -18.19 -6.19
C PRO A 520 18.45 -18.71 -6.91
N GLY A 521 18.43 -18.72 -8.24
CA GLY A 521 19.62 -19.03 -9.03
C GLY A 521 20.71 -17.97 -8.82
N PRO A 522 22.01 -18.31 -8.95
CA PRO A 522 23.10 -17.36 -8.79
C PRO A 522 22.95 -16.20 -9.77
N TRP A 523 23.22 -14.99 -9.28
CA TRP A 523 23.23 -13.77 -10.09
C TRP A 523 24.40 -13.85 -11.09
N HIS A 524 24.13 -14.23 -12.34
CA HIS A 524 25.11 -14.05 -13.41
C HIS A 524 25.16 -12.57 -13.74
N ARG A 525 26.35 -11.95 -13.60
CA ARG A 525 26.60 -10.59 -14.06
C ARG A 525 26.26 -10.52 -15.55
N ALA A 526 25.09 -10.00 -15.90
CA ALA A 526 24.83 -9.54 -17.26
C ALA A 526 25.62 -8.24 -17.49
N THR A 527 26.93 -8.35 -17.68
CA THR A 527 27.77 -7.24 -18.15
C THR A 527 28.53 -7.53 -19.44
N ASP A 528 28.47 -8.74 -19.97
CA ASP A 528 29.19 -9.08 -21.21
C ASP A 528 28.18 -9.37 -22.33
N GLY A 529 27.79 -8.33 -23.07
CA GLY A 529 26.83 -8.50 -24.16
C GLY A 529 26.48 -7.28 -25.00
N VAL A 530 26.99 -6.08 -24.69
CA VAL A 530 26.92 -4.93 -25.60
C VAL A 530 28.35 -4.55 -25.97
N ARG A 531 28.94 -5.30 -26.89
CA ARG A 531 30.07 -4.78 -27.67
C ARG A 531 29.52 -3.64 -28.52
N ALA A 532 29.93 -2.42 -28.20
CA ALA A 532 29.85 -1.30 -29.12
C ALA A 532 30.47 -1.73 -30.45
N GLY A 533 29.69 -1.67 -31.53
CA GLY A 533 30.17 -1.95 -32.87
C GLY A 533 31.33 -1.00 -33.18
N ARG A 534 32.54 -1.55 -33.34
CA ARG A 534 33.62 -0.85 -34.03
C ARG A 534 33.20 -0.75 -35.49
N GLN A 535 32.89 0.46 -35.95
CA GLN A 535 32.96 0.78 -37.37
C GLN A 535 34.44 0.72 -37.77
N GLY A 536 34.81 -0.28 -38.56
CA GLY A 536 36.04 -0.24 -39.34
C GLY A 536 35.80 0.58 -40.61
N PRO A 537 36.81 1.31 -41.13
CA PRO A 537 36.67 2.07 -42.36
C PRO A 537 36.59 1.13 -43.57
N THR A 538 35.64 1.38 -44.45
CA THR A 538 35.50 0.75 -45.76
C THR A 538 36.69 1.15 -46.66
N PRO A 539 37.33 0.23 -47.39
CA PRO A 539 38.23 0.60 -48.47
C PRO A 539 37.45 0.94 -49.75
N ALA A 540 38.04 1.84 -50.56
CA ALA A 540 37.63 2.13 -51.92
C ALA A 540 37.87 0.93 -52.86
#